data_AF-A0A6P0RT27-F1
#
_entry.id   AF-A0A6P0RT27-F1
#
_cell.length_a   1.000
_cell.length_b   1.000
_cell.length_c   1.000
_cell.angle_alpha   90.00
_cell.angle_beta   90.00
_cell.angle_gamma   90.00
#
_symmetry.space_group_name_H-M   'P 1'
#
loop_
_entity.id
_entity.type
_entity.pdbx_description
1 polymer ?
#
loop_
_entity_poly.entity_id
_entity_poly.type
_entity_poly.pdbx_seq_one_letter_code
_entity_poly.pdbx_strand_id
1 'polypeptide(L)'
;MQIRVEVPDELALRLSRQQEHLPQILEIGLREWNADAHTGFSGLAEVLEFLANLPSPEEILALKPSEALQQHVENLLEKNRTVGLTVEEERAWQQYEYVEHLVRVAKAKALLKLRTL
;
A
#
# COMPACT_ATOMS: atom_id res chain seq x y z
N MET A 1 0.46 -30.95 -2.88
CA MET A 1 -0.57 -30.83 -1.81
C MET A 1 -1.95 -30.80 -2.46
N GLN A 2 -3.00 -31.29 -1.80
CA GLN A 2 -4.37 -31.22 -2.32
C GLN A 2 -5.20 -30.27 -1.45
N ILE A 3 -5.88 -29.32 -2.08
CA ILE A 3 -6.80 -28.37 -1.46
C ILE A 3 -8.20 -28.66 -2.01
N ARG A 4 -9.20 -28.76 -1.14
CA ARG A 4 -10.62 -28.92 -1.51
C ARG A 4 -11.40 -27.71 -1.00
N VAL A 5 -12.21 -27.12 -1.89
CA VAL A 5 -13.05 -25.96 -1.59
C VAL A 5 -14.40 -26.21 -2.23
N GLU A 6 -15.46 -25.89 -1.50
CA GLU A 6 -16.83 -25.87 -2.01
C GLU A 6 -17.07 -24.51 -2.69
N VAL A 7 -17.56 -24.55 -3.93
CA VAL A 7 -17.89 -23.37 -4.72
C VAL A 7 -19.27 -23.53 -5.36
N PRO A 8 -19.97 -22.43 -5.69
CA PRO A 8 -21.22 -22.49 -6.46
C PRO A 8 -21.04 -23.18 -7.82
N ASP A 9 -22.08 -23.85 -8.31
CA ASP A 9 -22.05 -24.62 -9.56
C ASP A 9 -21.58 -23.80 -10.77
N GLU A 10 -22.01 -22.53 -10.86
CA GLU A 10 -21.58 -21.63 -11.92
C GLU A 10 -20.07 -21.37 -11.90
N LEU A 11 -19.49 -21.24 -10.70
CA LEU A 11 -18.06 -21.04 -10.54
C LEU A 11 -17.31 -22.35 -10.84
N ALA A 12 -17.83 -23.50 -10.40
CA ALA A 12 -17.27 -24.81 -10.74
C ALA A 12 -17.19 -25.02 -12.26
N LEU A 13 -18.24 -24.65 -13.00
CA LEU A 13 -18.26 -24.74 -14.47
C LEU A 13 -17.22 -23.84 -15.13
N ARG A 14 -16.99 -22.63 -14.59
CA ARG A 14 -15.97 -21.70 -15.10
C ARG A 14 -14.56 -22.20 -14.82
N LEU A 15 -14.29 -22.65 -13.59
CA LEU A 15 -12.99 -23.19 -13.18
C LEU A 15 -12.66 -24.48 -13.93
N SER A 16 -13.66 -25.32 -14.22
CA SER A 16 -13.50 -26.54 -15.00
C SER A 16 -13.00 -26.29 -16.43
N ARG A 17 -13.40 -25.17 -17.05
CA ARG A 17 -12.92 -24.79 -18.39
C ARG A 17 -11.48 -24.27 -18.39
N GLN A 18 -10.96 -23.88 -17.23
CA GLN A 18 -9.65 -23.26 -17.08
C GLN A 18 -8.72 -24.14 -16.23
N GLN A 19 -8.97 -25.46 -16.15
CA GLN A 19 -8.22 -26.38 -15.28
C GLN A 19 -6.70 -26.31 -15.48
N GLU A 20 -6.23 -26.20 -16.72
CA GLU A 20 -4.80 -26.10 -17.04
C GLU A 20 -4.15 -24.82 -16.53
N HIS A 21 -4.92 -23.72 -16.46
CA HIS A 21 -4.47 -22.42 -15.99
C HIS A 21 -4.87 -22.15 -14.53
N LEU A 22 -5.59 -23.07 -13.90
CA LEU A 22 -6.16 -22.89 -12.56
C LEU A 22 -5.10 -22.51 -11.52
N PRO A 23 -3.89 -23.12 -11.49
CA PRO A 23 -2.85 -22.70 -10.56
C PRO A 23 -2.43 -21.24 -10.76
N GLN A 24 -2.31 -20.80 -12.01
CA GLN A 24 -1.90 -19.43 -12.36
C GLN A 24 -3.01 -18.43 -12.02
N ILE A 25 -4.27 -18.78 -12.29
CA ILE A 25 -5.44 -17.96 -11.93
C ILE A 25 -5.55 -17.82 -10.42
N LEU A 26 -5.32 -18.91 -9.67
CA LEU A 26 -5.29 -18.86 -8.21
C LEU A 26 -4.12 -18.03 -7.70
N GLU A 27 -2.94 -18.13 -8.30
CA GLU A 27 -1.79 -17.32 -7.91
C GLU A 27 -2.00 -15.83 -8.18
N ILE A 28 -2.56 -15.48 -9.36
CA ILE A 28 -2.94 -14.11 -9.70
C ILE A 28 -4.06 -13.64 -8.79
N GLY A 29 -5.12 -14.44 -8.63
CA GLY A 29 -6.25 -14.13 -7.77
C GLY A 29 -5.84 -13.94 -6.31
N LEU A 30 -4.91 -14.74 -5.79
CA LEU A 30 -4.34 -14.58 -4.45
C LEU A 30 -3.43 -13.37 -4.36
N ARG A 31 -2.70 -13.03 -5.43
CA ARG A 31 -1.89 -11.81 -5.49
C ARG A 31 -2.76 -10.57 -5.47
N GLU A 32 -3.80 -10.53 -6.30
CA GLU A 32 -4.77 -9.44 -6.36
C GLU A 32 -5.59 -9.37 -5.07
N TRP A 33 -6.06 -10.51 -4.55
CA TRP A 33 -6.77 -10.58 -3.26
C TRP A 33 -5.88 -10.15 -2.10
N ASN A 34 -4.59 -10.48 -2.11
CA ASN A 34 -3.67 -9.96 -1.12
C ASN A 34 -3.37 -8.49 -1.37
N ALA A 35 -3.24 -8.02 -2.61
CA ALA A 35 -3.12 -6.60 -2.91
C ALA A 35 -4.36 -5.83 -2.43
N ASP A 36 -5.54 -6.44 -2.52
CA ASP A 36 -6.82 -5.95 -2.02
C ASP A 36 -6.98 -6.10 -0.50
N ALA A 37 -6.46 -7.15 0.13
CA ALA A 37 -6.40 -7.28 1.59
C ALA A 37 -5.31 -6.37 2.19
N HIS A 38 -4.39 -5.88 1.36
CA HIS A 38 -3.45 -4.79 1.63
C HIS A 38 -3.93 -3.47 0.97
N THR A 39 -5.20 -3.38 0.51
CA THR A 39 -5.80 -2.08 0.17
C THR A 39 -6.07 -1.31 1.47
N GLY A 40 -5.58 -0.11 1.65
CA GLY A 40 -4.32 0.41 1.14
C GLY A 40 -3.34 0.48 2.30
N PHE A 41 -2.09 0.79 1.99
CA PHE A 41 -1.35 1.65 2.90
C PHE A 41 -2.26 2.86 3.25
N SER A 42 -2.88 2.84 4.43
CA SER A 42 -3.87 3.85 4.87
C SER A 42 -3.31 5.26 4.69
N GLY A 43 -1.98 5.41 4.87
CA GLY A 43 -1.29 6.66 4.66
C GLY A 43 -1.40 7.23 3.24
N LEU A 44 -1.60 6.45 2.18
CA LEU A 44 -1.80 7.00 0.83
C LEU A 44 -3.21 7.60 0.72
N ALA A 45 -4.23 6.88 1.20
CA ALA A 45 -5.59 7.38 1.21
C ALA A 45 -5.71 8.63 2.08
N GLU A 46 -5.12 8.61 3.28
CA GLU A 46 -5.08 9.75 4.21
C GLU A 46 -4.36 10.97 3.60
N VAL A 47 -3.20 10.77 2.95
CA VAL A 47 -2.47 11.85 2.29
C VAL A 47 -3.24 12.40 1.09
N LEU A 48 -3.86 11.54 0.28
CA LEU A 48 -4.67 11.98 -0.85
C LEU A 48 -5.92 12.74 -0.40
N GLU A 49 -6.60 12.27 0.64
CA GLU A 49 -7.75 12.95 1.24
C GLU A 49 -7.34 14.31 1.81
N PHE A 50 -6.22 14.37 2.54
CA PHE A 50 -5.67 15.63 3.04
C PHE A 50 -5.38 16.61 1.91
N LEU A 51 -4.71 16.18 0.83
CA LEU A 51 -4.40 17.03 -0.31
C LEU A 51 -5.64 17.44 -1.11
N ALA A 52 -6.66 16.58 -1.20
CA ALA A 52 -7.92 16.86 -1.88
C ALA A 52 -8.72 17.97 -1.19
N ASN A 53 -8.54 18.15 0.12
CA ASN A 53 -9.11 19.27 0.88
C ASN A 53 -8.45 20.64 0.61
N LEU A 54 -7.50 20.71 -0.34
CA LEU A 54 -6.80 21.94 -0.73
C LEU A 54 -6.19 22.71 0.46
N PRO A 55 -5.35 22.05 1.29
CA PRO A 55 -4.77 22.63 2.48
C PRO A 55 -3.86 23.82 2.14
N SER A 56 -3.71 24.73 3.11
CA SER A 56 -2.76 25.84 3.04
C SER A 56 -1.31 25.33 2.98
N PRO A 57 -0.38 26.12 2.43
CA PRO A 57 1.04 25.77 2.44
C PRO A 57 1.58 25.45 3.83
N GLU A 58 1.13 26.16 4.86
CA GLU A 58 1.49 25.94 6.26
C GLU A 58 0.99 24.57 6.77
N GLU A 59 -0.25 24.21 6.47
CA GLU A 59 -0.81 22.89 6.80
C GLU A 59 -0.07 21.77 6.09
N ILE A 60 0.29 21.96 4.81
CA ILE A 60 1.10 20.99 4.06
C ILE A 60 2.48 20.79 4.72
N LEU A 61 3.11 21.87 5.20
CA LEU A 61 4.40 21.79 5.90
C LEU A 61 4.28 21.08 7.26
N ALA A 62 3.14 21.27 7.95
CA ALA A 62 2.82 20.64 9.22
C ALA A 62 2.44 19.16 9.12
N LEU A 63 2.15 18.65 7.91
CA LEU A 63 1.77 17.25 7.68
C LEU A 63 2.81 16.28 8.25
N LYS A 64 2.36 15.32 9.05
CA LYS A 64 3.19 14.28 9.68
C LYS A 64 2.48 12.93 9.60
N PRO A 65 3.23 11.81 9.55
CA PRO A 65 2.63 10.49 9.68
C PRO A 65 1.92 10.36 11.04
N SER A 66 0.87 9.54 11.10
CA SER A 66 0.24 9.15 12.36
C SER A 66 1.21 8.35 13.22
N GLU A 67 1.02 8.34 14.55
CA GLU A 67 1.88 7.59 15.47
C GLU A 67 1.92 6.09 15.14
N ALA A 68 0.78 5.52 14.73
CA ALA A 68 0.68 4.13 14.32
C ALA A 68 1.53 3.84 13.08
N LEU A 69 1.50 4.74 12.08
CA LEU A 69 2.32 4.62 10.89
C LEU A 69 3.81 4.78 11.23
N GLN A 70 4.15 5.73 12.10
CA GLN A 70 5.53 5.94 12.54
C GLN A 70 6.09 4.70 13.22
N GLN A 71 5.37 4.10 14.17
CA GLN A 71 5.78 2.86 14.84
C GLN A 71 5.93 1.70 13.86
N HIS A 72 5.03 1.57 12.88
CA HIS A 72 5.12 0.52 11.87
C HIS A 72 6.39 0.63 11.02
N VAL A 73 6.73 1.85 10.59
CA VAL A 73 7.95 2.15 9.82
C VAL A 73 9.21 1.89 10.66
N GLU A 74 9.21 2.29 11.93
CA GLU A 74 10.32 2.03 12.85
C GLU A 74 10.56 0.53 13.04
N ASN A 75 9.50 -0.26 13.21
CA ASN A 75 9.59 -1.72 13.31
C ASN A 75 10.13 -2.36 12.02
N LEU A 76 9.69 -1.91 10.84
CA LEU A 76 10.21 -2.40 9.57
C LEU A 76 11.69 -2.06 9.40
N LEU A 77 12.12 -0.85 9.79
CA LEU A 77 13.54 -0.45 9.76
C LEU A 77 14.41 -1.30 10.69
N GLU A 78 13.94 -1.55 11.91
CA GLU A 78 14.64 -2.39 12.87
C GLU A 78 14.77 -3.83 12.37
N LYS A 79 13.69 -4.38 11.81
CA LYS A 79 13.69 -5.73 11.24
C LYS A 79 14.62 -5.84 10.04
N ASN A 80 14.59 -4.87 9.12
CA ASN A 80 15.48 -4.82 7.96
C ASN A 80 16.96 -4.86 8.38
N ARG A 81 17.33 -4.14 9.44
CA ARG A 81 18.70 -4.10 9.97
C ARG A 81 19.17 -5.39 10.64
N THR A 82 18.26 -6.21 11.16
CA THR A 82 18.60 -7.35 12.02
C THR A 82 18.51 -8.69 11.29
N VAL A 83 17.39 -8.93 10.62
CA VAL A 83 17.06 -10.23 9.99
C VAL A 83 16.69 -10.10 8.51
N GLY A 84 16.48 -8.88 8.02
CA GLY A 84 15.96 -8.62 6.69
C GLY A 84 14.43 -8.63 6.65
N LEU A 85 13.87 -8.10 5.56
CA LEU A 85 12.43 -8.03 5.33
C LEU A 85 11.95 -9.25 4.55
N THR A 86 10.72 -9.68 4.79
CA THR A 86 10.05 -10.62 3.88
C THR A 86 9.60 -9.90 2.61
N VAL A 87 9.23 -10.66 1.58
CA VAL A 87 8.75 -10.09 0.30
C VAL A 87 7.53 -9.18 0.51
N GLU A 88 6.66 -9.53 1.45
CA GLU A 88 5.49 -8.74 1.82
C GLU A 88 5.88 -7.43 2.50
N GLU A 89 6.87 -7.48 3.39
CA GLU A 89 7.36 -6.30 4.10
C GLU A 89 8.17 -5.37 3.20
N GLU A 90 8.93 -5.90 2.25
CA GLU A 90 9.59 -5.09 1.21
C GLU A 90 8.57 -4.34 0.36
N ARG A 91 7.44 -4.98 0.02
CA ARG A 91 6.35 -4.31 -0.70
C ARG A 91 5.70 -3.21 0.14
N ALA A 92 5.45 -3.46 1.42
CA ALA A 92 4.95 -2.44 2.35
C ALA A 92 5.93 -1.26 2.47
N TRP A 93 7.24 -1.55 2.50
CA TRP A 93 8.30 -0.55 2.51
C TRP A 93 8.28 0.31 1.25
N GLN A 94 8.19 -0.29 0.07
CA GLN A 94 8.10 0.44 -1.21
C GLN A 94 6.89 1.37 -1.27
N GLN A 95 5.75 0.95 -0.72
CA GLN A 95 4.56 1.79 -0.64
C GLN A 95 4.78 3.01 0.27
N TYR A 96 5.41 2.81 1.43
CA TYR A 96 5.77 3.91 2.32
C TYR A 96 6.72 4.92 1.64
N GLU A 97 7.77 4.43 0.97
CA GLU A 97 8.72 5.28 0.22
C GLU A 97 8.02 6.12 -0.84
N TYR A 98 7.03 5.55 -1.52
CA TYR A 98 6.24 6.27 -2.50
C TYR A 98 5.43 7.42 -1.86
N VAL A 99 4.76 7.17 -0.74
CA VAL A 99 3.99 8.22 -0.04
C VAL A 99 4.89 9.30 0.55
N GLU A 100 6.03 8.93 1.15
CA GLU A 100 7.03 9.89 1.63
C GLU A 100 7.45 10.82 0.50
N HIS A 101 7.74 10.26 -0.68
CA HIS A 101 8.17 11.04 -1.83
C HIS A 101 7.11 12.09 -2.22
N LEU A 102 5.83 11.69 -2.27
CA LEU A 102 4.73 12.61 -2.58
C LEU A 102 4.61 13.72 -1.54
N VAL A 103 4.65 13.39 -0.24
CA VAL A 103 4.61 14.36 0.86
C VAL A 103 5.78 15.33 0.78
N ARG A 104 6.99 14.84 0.50
CA ARG A 104 8.19 15.66 0.34
C ARG A 104 8.09 16.64 -0.82
N VAL A 105 7.56 16.20 -1.97
CA VAL A 105 7.30 17.08 -3.12
C VAL A 105 6.24 18.12 -2.79
N ALA A 106 5.16 17.74 -2.11
CA ALA A 106 4.10 18.66 -1.67
C ALA A 106 4.67 19.74 -0.73
N LYS A 107 5.46 19.35 0.26
CA LYS A 107 6.15 20.28 1.19
C LYS A 107 7.11 21.21 0.48
N ALA A 108 7.91 20.71 -0.46
CA ALA A 108 8.81 21.54 -1.25
C ALA A 108 8.04 22.61 -2.05
N LYS A 109 6.92 22.23 -2.69
CA LYS A 109 6.05 23.18 -3.42
C LYS A 109 5.36 24.18 -2.49
N ALA A 110 4.91 23.74 -1.31
CA ALA A 110 4.33 24.62 -0.30
C ALA A 110 5.34 25.68 0.17
N LEU A 111 6.57 25.28 0.46
CA LEU A 111 7.64 26.19 0.85
C LEU A 111 7.94 27.22 -0.24
N LEU A 112 7.95 26.80 -1.51
CA LEU A 112 8.13 27.73 -2.64
C LEU A 112 7.01 28.76 -2.70
N LYS A 113 5.75 28.35 -2.54
CA LYS A 113 4.61 29.28 -2.52
C LYS A 113 4.74 30.34 -1.42
N LEU A 114 5.17 29.95 -0.22
CA LEU A 114 5.36 30.88 0.90
C LEU A 114 6.52 31.86 0.69
N ARG A 115 7.52 31.51 -0.12
CA ARG A 115 8.64 32.41 -0.47
C ARG A 115 8.29 33.41 -1.58
N THR A 116 7.24 33.13 -2.35
CA THR A 116 6.78 33.98 -3.45
C THR A 116 5.64 34.92 -3.05
N LEU A 117 5.12 34.78 -1.83
CA LEU A 117 4.19 35.71 -1.17
C LEU A 117 4.97 36.80 -0.44
#